data_AF-A0A7C3ZZV7-F1
#
_entry.id   AF-A0A7C3ZZV7-F1
#
_cell.length_a   1.000
_cell.length_b   1.000
_cell.length_c   1.000
_cell.angle_alpha   90.00
_cell.angle_beta   90.00
_cell.angle_gamma   90.00
#
_symmetry.space_group_name_H-M   'P 1'
#
loop_
_entity.id
_entity.type
_entity.pdbx_description
1 polymer ?
#
loop_
_entity_poly.entity_id
_entity_poly.type
_entity_poly.pdbx_seq_one_letter_code
_entity_poly.pdbx_strand_id
1 'polypeptide(L)'
;MKETSPANIPITPETQLSRPALRFDWTDWLPYLDQEDVPDEQKRALIETLWSIVLAFTDLGWNIKSSAETCGEALDLHAVLAANMVKSDEMQNDKEAEHDK
;
A
#
# COMPACT_ATOMS: atom_id res chain seq x y z
N MET A 1 -59.20 -0.12 -20.64
CA MET A 1 -57.90 0.17 -19.98
C MET A 1 -56.82 -0.59 -20.74
N LYS A 2 -55.73 0.07 -21.13
CA LYS A 2 -54.58 -0.57 -21.80
C LYS A 2 -53.51 -0.80 -20.73
N GLU A 3 -53.37 -2.03 -20.25
CA GLU A 3 -52.24 -2.45 -19.43
C GLU A 3 -51.06 -2.72 -20.38
N THR A 4 -50.13 -1.78 -20.45
CA THR A 4 -48.89 -1.90 -21.23
C THR A 4 -47.87 -2.69 -20.40
N SER A 5 -47.54 -3.88 -20.91
CA SER A 5 -46.45 -4.74 -20.45
C SER A 5 -45.13 -3.96 -20.28
N PRO A 6 -44.38 -4.14 -19.17
CA PRO A 6 -43.10 -3.47 -19.00
C PRO A 6 -42.09 -4.04 -19.99
N ALA A 7 -41.51 -3.14 -20.79
CA ALA A 7 -40.53 -3.42 -21.81
C ALA A 7 -39.35 -4.25 -21.25
N ASN A 8 -39.16 -5.42 -21.84
CA ASN A 8 -37.96 -6.23 -21.71
C ASN A 8 -36.78 -5.42 -22.28
N ILE A 9 -35.92 -4.88 -21.42
CA ILE A 9 -34.70 -4.17 -21.83
C ILE A 9 -33.72 -5.23 -22.36
N PRO A 10 -33.30 -5.18 -23.64
CA PRO A 10 -32.22 -6.04 -24.10
C PRO A 10 -30.92 -5.64 -23.39
N ILE A 11 -30.36 -6.59 -22.64
CA ILE A 11 -29.06 -6.44 -21.99
C ILE A 11 -27.99 -6.57 -23.09
N THR A 12 -27.58 -5.44 -23.68
CA THR A 12 -26.47 -5.42 -24.65
C THR A 12 -25.15 -5.62 -23.89
N PRO A 13 -24.24 -6.50 -24.34
CA PRO A 13 -23.02 -6.85 -23.60
C PRO A 13 -21.90 -5.83 -23.86
N GLU A 14 -22.13 -4.53 -23.71
CA GLU A 14 -21.11 -3.51 -24.00
C GLU A 14 -21.04 -2.45 -22.90
N THR A 15 -20.47 -2.84 -21.77
CA THR A 15 -19.70 -1.88 -20.95
C THR A 15 -18.52 -2.63 -20.35
N GLN A 16 -17.59 -3.06 -21.21
CA GLN A 16 -16.24 -3.38 -20.75
C GLN A 16 -15.68 -2.10 -20.13
N LEU A 17 -15.76 -2.01 -18.80
CA LEU A 17 -14.96 -1.08 -18.01
C LEU A 17 -13.51 -1.34 -18.42
N SER A 18 -12.97 -0.47 -19.27
CA SER A 18 -11.59 -0.58 -19.71
C SER A 18 -10.74 -0.49 -18.45
N ARG A 19 -10.10 -1.61 -18.08
CA ARG A 19 -9.21 -1.64 -16.92
C ARG A 19 -8.20 -0.50 -17.11
N PRO A 20 -8.02 0.39 -16.13
CA PRO A 20 -6.97 1.41 -16.22
C PRO A 20 -5.65 0.71 -16.50
N ALA A 21 -5.07 0.97 -17.65
CA ALA A 21 -3.76 0.45 -18.01
C ALA A 21 -2.72 1.48 -17.57
N LEU A 22 -1.84 1.11 -16.62
CA LEU A 22 -0.66 1.93 -16.37
C LEU A 22 0.25 1.85 -17.60
N ARG A 23 0.63 3.01 -18.13
CA ARG A 23 1.71 3.11 -19.11
C ARG A 23 3.02 3.30 -18.37
N PHE A 24 4.04 2.62 -18.84
CA PHE A 24 5.38 2.64 -18.27
C PHE A 24 6.38 2.88 -19.38
N ASP A 25 7.14 3.97 -19.25
CA ASP A 25 8.32 4.27 -20.05
C ASP A 25 9.52 4.28 -19.10
N TRP A 26 10.47 3.39 -19.33
CA TRP A 26 11.66 3.28 -18.49
C TRP A 26 12.60 4.48 -18.68
N THR A 27 12.50 5.19 -19.81
CA THR A 27 13.35 6.33 -20.15
C THR A 27 13.13 7.50 -19.19
N ASP A 28 11.90 7.65 -18.68
CA ASP A 28 11.54 8.67 -17.67
C ASP A 28 12.32 8.51 -16.35
N TRP A 29 12.88 7.32 -16.12
CA TRP A 29 13.58 6.95 -14.88
C TRP A 29 15.10 6.98 -15.01
N LEU A 30 15.64 7.08 -16.24
CA LEU A 30 17.08 7.17 -16.47
C LEU A 30 17.78 8.32 -15.73
N PRO A 31 17.20 9.54 -15.65
CA PRO A 31 17.87 10.67 -14.97
C PRO A 31 18.18 10.41 -13.49
N TYR A 32 17.43 9.51 -12.84
CA TYR A 32 17.66 9.14 -11.44
C TYR A 32 18.84 8.17 -11.26
N LEU A 33 19.33 7.58 -12.35
CA LEU A 33 20.45 6.64 -12.38
C LEU A 33 21.69 7.23 -13.09
N ASP A 34 21.70 8.51 -13.43
CA ASP A 34 22.82 9.15 -14.15
C ASP A 34 24.12 9.18 -13.33
N GLN A 35 24.03 9.18 -12.00
CA GLN A 35 25.19 9.14 -11.10
C GLN A 35 25.82 7.74 -11.00
N GLU A 36 25.11 6.70 -11.45
CA GLU A 36 25.57 5.32 -11.37
C GLU A 36 26.41 4.97 -12.60
N ASP A 37 27.64 4.49 -12.36
CA ASP A 37 28.57 4.01 -13.39
C ASP A 37 28.23 2.57 -13.80
N VAL A 38 27.02 2.38 -14.30
CA VAL A 38 26.53 1.10 -14.82
C VAL A 38 26.01 1.27 -16.24
N PRO A 39 26.13 0.24 -17.10
CA PRO A 39 25.59 0.30 -18.46
C PRO A 39 24.08 0.53 -18.49
N ASP A 40 23.58 1.24 -19.50
CA ASP A 40 22.16 1.52 -19.69
C ASP A 40 21.28 0.27 -19.71
N GLU A 41 21.82 -0.85 -20.21
CA GLU A 41 21.15 -2.15 -20.19
C GLU A 41 20.86 -2.62 -18.76
N GLN A 42 21.79 -2.42 -17.82
CA GLN A 42 21.59 -2.73 -16.41
C GLN A 42 20.63 -1.74 -15.73
N LYS A 43 20.72 -0.45 -16.07
CA LYS A 43 19.77 0.57 -15.59
C LYS A 43 18.34 0.20 -15.98
N ARG A 44 18.15 -0.14 -17.25
CA ARG A 44 16.87 -0.60 -17.77
C ARG A 44 16.38 -1.86 -17.07
N ALA A 45 17.23 -2.88 -16.94
CA ALA A 45 16.87 -4.13 -16.27
C ALA A 45 16.43 -3.89 -14.81
N LEU A 46 17.10 -2.98 -14.10
CA LEU A 46 16.71 -2.57 -12.75
C LEU A 46 15.32 -1.92 -12.73
N ILE A 47 15.08 -0.92 -13.59
CA ILE A 47 13.80 -0.20 -13.63
C ILE A 47 12.65 -1.15 -14.00
N GLU A 48 12.85 -2.02 -15.01
CA GLU A 48 11.85 -3.03 -15.41
C GLU A 48 11.56 -4.05 -14.28
N THR A 49 12.59 -4.42 -13.51
CA THR A 49 12.44 -5.31 -12.35
C THR A 49 11.61 -4.64 -11.25
N LEU A 50 11.92 -3.38 -10.91
CA LEU A 50 11.15 -2.61 -9.93
C LEU A 50 9.69 -2.44 -10.36
N TRP A 51 9.46 -2.15 -11.64
CA TRP A 51 8.11 -2.05 -12.20
C TRP A 51 7.34 -3.37 -12.10
N SER A 52 7.99 -4.49 -12.39
CA SER A 52 7.38 -5.82 -12.27
C SER A 52 6.96 -6.13 -10.83
N ILE A 53 7.76 -5.70 -9.84
CA ILE A 53 7.42 -5.82 -8.43
C ILE A 53 6.18 -4.96 -8.09
N VAL A 54 6.12 -3.71 -8.57
CA VAL A 54 4.96 -2.82 -8.38
C VAL A 54 3.68 -3.43 -8.98
N LEU A 55 3.77 -3.99 -10.19
CA LEU A 55 2.65 -4.69 -10.82
C LEU A 55 2.22 -5.91 -10.01
N ALA A 56 3.16 -6.73 -9.54
CA ALA A 56 2.84 -7.90 -8.71
C ALA A 56 2.07 -7.50 -7.44
N PHE A 57 2.46 -6.40 -6.77
CA PHE A 57 1.72 -5.88 -5.63
C PHE A 57 0.33 -5.36 -6.00
N THR A 58 0.19 -4.72 -7.16
CA THR A 58 -1.09 -4.24 -7.67
C THR A 58 -2.02 -5.42 -8.00
N ASP A 59 -1.50 -6.49 -8.60
CA ASP A 59 -2.23 -7.73 -8.93
C ASP A 59 -2.67 -8.50 -7.68
N LEU A 60 -1.88 -8.46 -6.61
CA LEU A 60 -2.25 -9.01 -5.29
C LEU A 60 -3.41 -8.25 -4.62
N GLY A 61 -3.93 -7.20 -5.26
CA GLY A 61 -5.08 -6.45 -4.77
C GLY A 61 -4.72 -5.42 -3.70
N TRP A 62 -3.44 -5.06 -3.54
CA TRP A 62 -3.07 -3.83 -2.85
C TRP A 62 -3.56 -2.67 -3.69
N ASN A 63 -4.78 -2.28 -3.36
CA ASN A 63 -5.40 -1.16 -4.02
C ASN A 63 -4.63 0.09 -3.60
N ILE A 64 -4.09 0.83 -4.57
CA ILE A 64 -3.76 2.25 -4.39
C ILE A 64 -5.07 3.04 -4.31
N LYS A 65 -6.05 2.56 -3.54
CA LYS A 65 -7.08 3.43 -3.02
C LYS A 65 -6.32 4.30 -2.05
N SER A 66 -6.33 5.60 -2.29
CA SER A 66 -6.37 6.55 -1.18
C SER A 66 -7.53 6.08 -0.32
N SER A 67 -7.25 5.23 0.67
CA SER A 67 -8.20 5.05 1.74
C SER A 67 -8.33 6.44 2.35
N ALA A 68 -9.56 6.88 2.58
CA ALA A 68 -9.83 8.07 3.36
C ALA A 68 -9.20 8.00 4.77
N GLU A 69 -8.56 6.88 5.13
CA GLU A 69 -7.77 6.68 6.35
C GLU A 69 -6.43 7.44 6.36
N THR A 70 -6.02 8.05 5.25
CA THR A 70 -5.02 9.13 5.27
C THR A 70 -5.70 10.48 5.05
N CYS A 71 -6.75 10.78 5.81
CA CYS A 71 -7.27 12.14 5.99
C CYS A 71 -6.28 12.99 6.80
N GLY A 72 -4.99 13.03 6.44
CA GLY A 72 -3.99 13.92 7.05
C GLY A 72 -3.91 13.93 8.59
N GLU A 73 -4.53 12.98 9.28
CA GLU A 73 -4.50 12.91 10.73
C GLU A 73 -3.15 12.30 11.09
N ALA A 74 -2.36 13.04 11.87
CA ALA A 74 -1.07 12.55 12.33
C ALA A 74 -1.32 11.29 13.16
N LEU A 75 -1.03 10.13 12.56
CA LEU A 75 -1.03 8.86 13.26
C LEU A 75 0.05 8.96 14.34
N ASP A 76 -0.37 9.03 15.60
CA ASP A 76 0.55 8.94 16.73
C ASP A 76 1.08 7.50 16.81
N LEU A 77 2.15 7.28 16.05
CA LEU A 77 2.82 5.99 15.93
C LEU A 77 3.28 5.48 17.30
N HIS A 78 3.64 6.38 18.23
CA HIS A 78 4.05 6.00 19.56
C HIS A 78 2.88 5.41 20.37
N ALA A 79 1.69 6.03 20.29
CA ALA A 79 0.49 5.49 20.94
C ALA A 79 0.09 4.13 20.38
N VAL A 80 0.13 3.96 19.04
CA VAL A 80 -0.21 2.69 18.39
C VAL A 80 0.78 1.59 18.80
N LEU A 81 2.07 1.89 18.84
CA LEU A 81 3.10 0.92 19.24
C LEU A 81 2.96 0.57 20.73
N ALA A 82 2.75 1.55 21.61
CA ALA A 82 2.60 1.33 23.04
C ALA A 82 1.35 0.49 23.38
N ALA A 83 0.24 0.70 22.68
CA ALA A 83 -0.99 -0.05 22.88
C ALA A 83 -0.86 -1.54 22.50
N ASN A 84 0.05 -1.85 21.56
CA ASN A 84 0.28 -3.21 21.08
C ASN A 84 1.51 -3.88 21.72
N MET A 85 2.24 -3.17 22.59
CA MET A 85 3.41 -3.71 23.26
C MET A 85 2.97 -4.53 24.48
N VAL A 86 3.25 -5.83 24.45
CA VAL A 86 3.04 -6.72 25.59
C VAL A 86 3.95 -6.27 26.73
N LYS A 87 3.36 -5.75 27.81
CA LYS A 87 4.09 -5.49 29.06
C LYS A 87 4.54 -6.82 29.64
N SER A 88 5.85 -7.05 29.65
CA SER A 88 6.42 -8.07 30.53
C SER A 88 6.43 -7.50 31.95
N ASP A 89 5.85 -8.23 32.91
CA ASP A 89 5.97 -7.90 34.33
C ASP A 89 7.45 -7.82 34.69
N GLU A 90 7.91 -6.63 35.10
CA GLU A 90 9.19 -6.49 35.78
C GLU A 90 9.06 -7.18 37.14
N MET A 91 9.82 -8.26 37.33
CA MET A 91 10.06 -8.82 38.65
C MET A 91 10.59 -7.71 39.56
N GLN A 92 9.80 -7.32 40.56
CA GLN A 92 10.27 -6.52 41.68
C GLN A 92 11.35 -7.33 42.41
N ASN A 93 12.61 -7.02 42.12
CA ASN A 93 13.71 -7.32 43.02
C ASN A 93 14.15 -6.03 43.70
N ASP A 94 14.34 -6.14 45.01
CA ASP A 94 15.10 -5.28 45.91
C ASP A 94 14.38 -4.06 46.52
N LYS A 95 14.08 -4.17 47.83
CA LYS A 95 14.86 -3.39 48.82
C LYS A 95 15.05 -4.14 50.13
N GLU A 96 16.33 -4.25 50.45
CA GLU A 96 16.99 -4.66 51.68
C GLU A 96 16.97 -3.52 52.73
N ALA A 97 17.07 -3.91 54.00
CA ALA A 97 17.53 -3.15 55.18
C ALA A 97 16.61 -2.11 55.90
N GLU A 98 16.54 -2.35 57.22
CA GLU A 98 16.55 -1.39 58.34
C GLU A 98 15.21 -0.83 58.88
N HIS A 99 14.75 -1.45 59.97
CA HIS A 99 13.88 -0.82 60.97
C HIS A 99 14.58 -0.94 62.34
N ASP A 100 15.26 0.14 62.71
CA ASP A 100 15.79 0.44 64.05
C ASP A 100 14.63 0.57 65.05
N LYS A 101 14.64 -0.24 66.11
CA LYS A 101 14.50 0.19 67.52
C LYS A 101 14.77 -0.94 68.51
#